data_AF-A0A353NKI2-F1
#
_entry.id   AF-A0A353NKI2-F1
#
_cell.length_a   1.000
_cell.length_b   1.000
_cell.length_c   1.000
_cell.angle_alpha   90.00
_cell.angle_beta   90.00
_cell.angle_gamma   90.00
#
_symmetry.space_group_name_H-M   'P 1'
#
loop_
_entity.id
_entity.type
_entity.pdbx_description
1 polymer ?
#
loop_
_entity_poly.entity_id
_entity_poly.type
_entity_poly.pdbx_seq_one_letter_code
_entity_poly.pdbx_strand_id
1 'polypeptide(L)'
;MARWTKTAPTLDSVRRQKVEAGLQPFMLVKYFSFSSLGVILVFTLLLSWIISDNARKVMMEQNEEYSLLLAENINQQVFRRFVLPTVIRYGGISLRNPEQFELLDNIVKGVIQGLKIDSVTIYDSSMNIISYSTVPELVGKRDIGAAEYRKALNGISNSLLTYSGSVLSFLNITTDVKCELKTFIPFKQVR
;
A
#
# COMPACT_ATOMS: atom_id res chain seq x y z
N MET A 1 -54.22 -83.49 11.48
CA MET A 1 -54.10 -82.55 10.36
C MET A 1 -53.61 -81.22 10.88
N ALA A 2 -52.50 -80.70 10.34
CA ALA A 2 -52.16 -79.28 10.14
C ALA A 2 -50.63 -79.12 10.16
N ARG A 3 -50.05 -79.06 8.96
CA ARG A 3 -48.63 -78.83 8.70
C ARG A 3 -48.43 -77.32 8.59
N TRP A 4 -47.74 -76.72 9.55
CA TRP A 4 -47.37 -75.31 9.51
C TRP A 4 -46.30 -75.08 8.44
N THR A 5 -46.63 -74.37 7.36
CA THR A 5 -45.67 -73.92 6.36
C THR A 5 -45.23 -72.49 6.67
N LYS A 6 -44.01 -72.34 7.21
CA LYS A 6 -43.30 -71.05 7.28
C LYS A 6 -42.90 -70.61 5.87
N THR A 7 -43.66 -69.70 5.26
CA THR A 7 -43.26 -69.00 4.02
C THR A 7 -43.60 -67.52 4.13
N ALA A 8 -42.84 -66.78 4.94
CA ALA A 8 -42.93 -65.32 5.03
C ALA A 8 -41.61 -64.54 5.30
N PRO A 9 -40.37 -65.09 5.19
CA PRO A 9 -39.18 -64.26 5.42
C PRO A 9 -38.68 -63.47 4.19
N THR A 10 -39.13 -63.78 2.97
CA THR A 10 -38.51 -63.27 1.73
C THR A 10 -39.07 -61.93 1.25
N LEU A 11 -40.40 -61.73 1.29
CA LEU A 11 -41.05 -60.49 0.81
C LEU A 11 -40.68 -59.26 1.65
N ASP A 12 -40.57 -59.41 2.96
CA ASP A 12 -40.17 -58.31 3.86
C ASP A 12 -38.70 -57.93 3.69
N SER A 13 -37.82 -58.90 3.39
CA SER A 13 -36.39 -58.62 3.14
C SER A 13 -36.18 -57.82 1.85
N VAL A 14 -36.89 -58.15 0.78
CA VAL A 14 -36.82 -57.44 -0.51
C VAL A 14 -37.40 -56.03 -0.40
N ARG A 15 -38.52 -55.86 0.34
CA ARG A 15 -39.11 -54.54 0.59
C ARG A 15 -38.21 -53.66 1.45
N ARG A 16 -37.58 -54.21 2.51
CA ARG A 16 -36.58 -53.49 3.32
C ARG A 16 -35.35 -53.10 2.51
N GLN A 17 -34.82 -54.00 1.68
CA GLN A 17 -33.67 -53.70 0.80
C GLN A 17 -33.99 -52.58 -0.20
N LYS A 18 -35.21 -52.52 -0.75
CA LYS A 18 -35.63 -51.47 -1.68
C LYS A 18 -35.85 -50.12 -0.98
N VAL A 19 -36.33 -50.14 0.26
CA VAL A 19 -36.49 -48.94 1.12
C VAL A 19 -35.12 -48.44 1.59
N GLU A 20 -34.19 -49.32 1.99
CA GLU A 20 -32.80 -48.96 2.33
C GLU A 20 -32.00 -48.44 1.12
N ALA A 21 -32.22 -49.00 -0.08
CA ALA A 21 -31.64 -48.48 -1.32
C ALA A 21 -32.21 -47.11 -1.72
N GLY A 22 -33.51 -46.85 -1.46
CA GLY A 22 -34.13 -45.53 -1.62
C GLY A 22 -33.81 -44.53 -0.50
N LEU A 23 -33.31 -45.03 0.64
CA LEU A 23 -32.86 -44.26 1.80
C LEU A 23 -31.35 -44.04 1.83
N GLN A 24 -30.57 -44.45 0.81
CA GLN A 24 -29.19 -44.01 0.66
C GLN A 24 -29.21 -42.50 0.37
N PRO A 25 -29.11 -41.66 1.40
CA PRO A 25 -29.49 -40.27 1.28
C PRO A 25 -28.33 -39.56 0.61
N PHE A 26 -28.55 -39.06 -0.61
CA PHE A 26 -27.90 -37.85 -1.10
C PHE A 26 -26.36 -37.81 -1.03
N MET A 27 -25.67 -38.95 -1.06
CA MET A 27 -24.20 -38.98 -1.02
C MET A 27 -23.60 -38.26 -2.24
N LEU A 28 -24.22 -38.41 -3.40
CA LEU A 28 -23.81 -37.72 -4.62
C LEU A 28 -23.93 -36.19 -4.47
N VAL A 29 -25.00 -35.72 -3.82
CA VAL A 29 -25.21 -34.29 -3.53
C VAL A 29 -24.16 -33.80 -2.55
N LYS A 30 -23.81 -34.57 -1.52
CA LYS A 30 -22.74 -34.21 -0.56
C LYS A 30 -21.40 -34.00 -1.26
N TYR A 31 -20.97 -34.95 -2.09
CA TYR A 31 -19.71 -34.81 -2.84
C TYR A 31 -19.75 -33.69 -3.87
N PHE A 32 -20.87 -33.53 -4.57
CA PHE A 32 -21.06 -32.46 -5.54
C PHE A 32 -21.01 -31.09 -4.86
N SER A 33 -21.70 -30.90 -3.73
CA SER A 33 -21.71 -29.64 -2.98
C SER A 33 -20.35 -29.27 -2.40
N PHE A 34 -19.61 -30.22 -1.80
CA PHE A 34 -18.27 -29.93 -1.27
C PHE A 34 -17.26 -29.66 -2.41
N SER A 35 -17.35 -30.40 -3.51
CA SER A 35 -16.51 -30.18 -4.69
C SER A 35 -16.80 -28.83 -5.35
N SER A 36 -18.07 -28.50 -5.59
CA SER A 36 -18.47 -27.22 -6.16
C SER A 36 -18.09 -26.05 -5.26
N LEU A 37 -18.25 -26.21 -3.94
CA LEU A 37 -17.82 -25.21 -2.97
C LEU A 37 -16.31 -24.97 -3.04
N GLY A 38 -15.51 -26.05 -3.12
CA GLY A 38 -14.06 -25.97 -3.27
C GLY A 38 -13.66 -25.25 -4.56
N VAL A 39 -14.27 -25.62 -5.69
CA VAL A 39 -14.01 -24.98 -6.99
C VAL A 39 -14.38 -23.49 -6.96
N ILE A 40 -15.55 -23.14 -6.43
CA ILE A 40 -16.00 -21.75 -6.30
C ILE A 40 -15.02 -20.99 -5.42
N LEU A 41 -14.61 -21.54 -4.27
CA LEU A 41 -13.69 -20.89 -3.34
C LEU A 41 -12.31 -20.66 -3.97
N VAL A 42 -11.75 -21.67 -4.65
CA VAL A 42 -10.47 -21.51 -5.35
C VAL A 42 -10.59 -20.45 -6.44
N PHE A 43 -11.67 -20.48 -7.22
CA PHE A 43 -11.90 -19.51 -8.29
C PHE A 43 -12.06 -18.08 -7.75
N THR A 44 -12.81 -17.89 -6.66
CA THR A 44 -12.99 -16.57 -6.05
C THR A 44 -11.69 -16.05 -5.44
N LEU A 45 -10.89 -16.90 -4.79
CA LEU A 45 -9.58 -16.50 -4.27
C LEU A 45 -8.62 -16.09 -5.40
N LEU A 46 -8.54 -16.88 -6.48
CA LEU A 46 -7.70 -16.56 -7.63
C LEU A 46 -8.14 -15.25 -8.30
N LEU A 47 -9.44 -15.08 -8.52
CA LEU A 47 -10.00 -13.87 -9.11
C LEU A 47 -9.74 -12.65 -8.22
N SER A 48 -9.92 -12.80 -6.91
CA SER A 48 -9.62 -11.74 -5.93
C SER A 48 -8.14 -11.36 -5.95
N TRP A 49 -7.24 -12.35 -6.02
CA TRP A 49 -5.80 -12.10 -6.10
C TRP A 49 -5.41 -11.33 -7.35
N ILE A 50 -5.90 -11.74 -8.54
CA ILE A 50 -5.65 -11.05 -9.81
C ILE A 50 -6.18 -9.62 -9.79
N ILE A 51 -7.42 -9.42 -9.33
CA ILE A 51 -8.02 -8.07 -9.24
C ILE A 51 -7.22 -7.21 -8.27
N SER A 52 -6.85 -7.75 -7.10
CA SER A 52 -6.09 -7.02 -6.08
C SER A 52 -4.71 -6.61 -6.58
N ASP A 53 -4.00 -7.50 -7.29
CA ASP A 53 -2.70 -7.22 -7.85
C ASP A 53 -2.76 -6.11 -8.90
N ASN A 54 -3.70 -6.23 -9.85
CA ASN A 54 -3.86 -5.23 -10.91
C ASN A 54 -4.34 -3.87 -10.35
N ALA A 55 -5.31 -3.87 -9.44
CA ALA A 55 -5.79 -2.64 -8.81
C ALA A 55 -4.69 -1.96 -8.00
N ARG A 56 -3.87 -2.73 -7.28
CA ARG A 56 -2.70 -2.19 -6.56
C ARG A 56 -1.71 -1.58 -7.55
N LYS A 57 -1.35 -2.29 -8.62
CA LYS A 57 -0.40 -1.80 -9.61
C LYS A 57 -0.85 -0.47 -10.23
N VAL A 58 -2.08 -0.43 -10.75
CA VAL A 58 -2.64 0.76 -11.40
C VAL A 58 -2.75 1.93 -10.41
N MET A 59 -3.21 1.67 -9.17
CA MET A 59 -3.32 2.71 -8.15
C MET A 59 -1.93 3.24 -7.74
N MET A 60 -0.90 2.39 -7.69
CA MET A 60 0.46 2.83 -7.39
C MET A 60 1.06 3.65 -8.51
N GLU A 61 0.95 3.19 -9.77
CA GLU A 61 1.47 3.92 -10.94
C GLU A 61 0.87 5.33 -11.04
N GLN A 62 -0.45 5.45 -10.86
CA GLN A 62 -1.13 6.76 -10.87
C GLN A 62 -0.68 7.68 -9.73
N ASN A 63 -0.53 7.13 -8.52
CA ASN A 63 -0.07 7.92 -7.38
C ASN A 63 1.40 8.31 -7.53
N GLU A 64 2.25 7.46 -8.10
CA GLU A 64 3.67 7.75 -8.36
C GLU A 64 3.84 8.90 -9.35
N GLU A 65 3.16 8.86 -10.49
CA GLU A 65 3.22 9.94 -11.48
C GLU A 65 2.72 11.26 -10.89
N TYR A 66 1.61 11.21 -10.14
CA TYR A 66 1.09 12.38 -9.46
C TYR A 66 2.07 12.93 -8.41
N SER A 67 2.63 12.07 -7.55
CA SER A 67 3.61 12.46 -6.54
C SER A 67 4.88 13.03 -7.15
N LEU A 68 5.33 12.51 -8.29
CA LEU A 68 6.47 13.05 -9.03
C LEU A 68 6.18 14.46 -9.54
N LEU A 69 5.02 14.69 -10.17
CA LEU A 69 4.62 16.01 -10.64
C LEU A 69 4.49 17.02 -9.49
N LEU A 70 3.94 16.60 -8.35
CA LEU A 70 3.88 17.43 -7.15
C LEU A 70 5.27 17.77 -6.62
N ALA A 71 6.16 16.79 -6.53
CA ALA A 71 7.53 17.00 -6.09
C ALA A 71 8.26 17.99 -7.01
N GLU A 72 8.15 17.81 -8.33
CA GLU A 72 8.74 18.72 -9.32
C GLU A 72 8.19 20.14 -9.20
N ASN A 73 6.88 20.27 -9.01
CA ASN A 73 6.24 21.55 -8.81
C ASN A 73 6.78 22.25 -7.55
N ILE A 74 6.85 21.54 -6.42
CA ILE A 74 7.42 22.05 -5.16
C ILE A 74 8.86 22.49 -5.37
N ASN A 75 9.71 21.65 -5.97
CA ASN A 75 11.11 21.96 -6.25
C ASN A 75 11.25 23.24 -7.09
N GLN A 76 10.43 23.39 -8.14
CA GLN A 76 10.46 24.58 -8.99
C GLN A 76 9.97 25.84 -8.24
N GLN A 77 8.98 25.72 -7.35
CA GLN A 77 8.48 26.83 -6.54
C GLN A 77 9.49 27.25 -5.48
N VAL A 78 10.07 26.30 -4.74
CA VAL A 78 11.14 26.55 -3.78
C VAL A 78 12.34 27.20 -4.48
N PHE A 79 12.75 26.68 -5.63
CA PHE A 79 13.87 27.25 -6.37
C PHE A 79 13.63 28.73 -6.75
N ARG A 80 12.46 29.04 -7.33
CA ARG A 80 12.18 30.41 -7.80
C ARG A 80 11.89 31.40 -6.67
N ARG A 81 11.13 30.98 -5.66
CA ARG A 81 10.62 31.87 -4.61
C ARG A 81 11.55 31.98 -3.40
N PHE A 82 12.41 30.98 -3.19
CA PHE A 82 13.37 30.96 -2.09
C PHE A 82 14.81 31.00 -2.59
N VAL A 83 15.26 30.01 -3.37
CA VAL A 83 16.69 29.86 -3.71
C VAL A 83 17.24 31.08 -4.46
N LEU A 84 16.62 31.46 -5.59
CA LEU A 84 17.08 32.59 -6.40
C LEU A 84 17.14 33.92 -5.60
N PRO A 85 16.06 34.39 -4.96
CA PRO A 85 16.10 35.67 -4.25
C PRO A 85 17.02 35.63 -3.02
N THR A 86 17.10 34.50 -2.30
CA THR A 86 17.96 34.37 -1.12
C THR A 86 19.44 34.40 -1.51
N VAL A 87 19.84 33.70 -2.58
CA VAL A 87 21.24 33.74 -3.06
C VAL A 87 21.62 35.14 -3.52
N ILE A 88 20.74 35.85 -4.23
CA ILE A 88 20.99 37.23 -4.67
C ILE A 88 21.13 38.18 -3.48
N ARG A 89 20.29 38.03 -2.44
CA ARG A 89 20.23 38.95 -1.30
C ARG A 89 21.32 38.69 -0.25
N TYR A 90 21.58 37.42 0.07
CA TYR A 90 22.45 37.02 1.18
C TYR A 90 23.76 36.36 0.73
N GLY A 91 23.96 36.16 -0.58
CA GLY A 91 25.16 35.51 -1.12
C GLY A 91 25.21 33.98 -0.96
N GLY A 92 24.22 33.39 -0.27
CA GLY A 92 24.15 31.96 -0.05
C GLY A 92 22.94 31.55 0.79
N ILE A 93 22.68 30.23 0.83
CA ILE A 93 21.61 29.63 1.62
C ILE A 93 22.20 29.06 2.91
N SER A 94 21.65 29.48 4.04
CA SER A 94 21.94 28.93 5.35
C SER A 94 20.65 28.80 6.13
N LEU A 95 20.09 27.59 6.17
CA LEU A 95 18.86 27.28 6.92
C LEU A 95 19.06 27.27 8.44
N ARG A 96 20.29 27.54 8.91
CA ARG A 96 20.56 27.88 10.32
C ARG A 96 20.15 29.31 10.65
N ASN A 97 20.01 30.19 9.64
CA ASN A 97 19.46 31.52 9.83
C ASN A 97 17.93 31.41 9.95
N PRO A 98 17.32 31.86 11.07
CA PRO A 98 15.89 31.75 11.29
C PRO A 98 15.05 32.48 10.24
N GLU A 99 15.52 33.62 9.72
CA GLU A 99 14.79 34.39 8.69
C GLU A 99 14.68 33.58 7.38
N GLN A 100 15.78 32.95 6.95
CA GLN A 100 15.78 32.10 5.75
C GLN A 100 14.94 30.83 5.96
N PHE A 101 15.01 30.24 7.16
CA PHE A 101 14.20 29.07 7.50
C PHE A 101 12.70 29.39 7.47
N GLU A 102 12.27 30.46 8.12
CA GLU A 102 10.87 30.89 8.13
C GLU A 102 10.36 31.24 6.72
N LEU A 103 11.18 31.91 5.90
CA LEU A 103 10.82 32.20 4.51
C LEU A 103 10.59 30.92 3.71
N LEU A 104 11.51 29.95 3.80
CA LEU A 104 11.37 28.65 3.14
C LEU A 104 10.14 27.91 3.66
N ASP A 105 9.94 27.87 4.99
CA ASP A 105 8.85 27.16 5.62
C ASP A 105 7.48 27.71 5.20
N ASN A 106 7.33 29.03 5.15
CA ASN A 106 6.12 29.68 4.66
C ASN A 106 5.85 29.37 3.18
N ILE A 107 6.90 29.35 2.35
CA ILE A 107 6.78 28.98 0.93
C ILE A 107 6.33 27.53 0.81
N VAL A 108 7.01 26.58 1.47
CA VAL A 108 6.68 25.17 1.39
C VAL A 108 5.27 24.90 1.90
N LYS A 109 4.91 25.42 3.08
CA LYS A 109 3.55 25.30 3.65
C LYS A 109 2.49 25.86 2.72
N GLY A 110 2.74 27.01 2.10
CA GLY A 110 1.82 27.60 1.13
C GLY A 110 1.68 26.77 -0.15
N VAL A 111 2.75 26.14 -0.63
CA VAL A 111 2.71 25.27 -1.82
C VAL A 111 1.95 23.98 -1.56
N ILE A 112 2.15 23.36 -0.39
CA ILE A 112 1.48 22.11 -0.05
C ILE A 112 0.08 22.29 0.52
N GLN A 113 -0.33 23.53 0.77
CA GLN A 113 -1.66 23.83 1.32
C GLN A 113 -2.75 23.30 0.37
N GLY A 114 -3.65 22.47 0.92
CA GLY A 114 -4.73 21.86 0.14
C GLY A 114 -4.31 20.64 -0.69
N LEU A 115 -3.02 20.29 -0.70
CA LEU A 115 -2.52 19.05 -1.28
C LEU A 115 -2.53 17.93 -0.23
N LYS A 116 -2.80 16.69 -0.66
CA LYS A 116 -2.71 15.50 0.19
C LYS A 116 -1.24 15.05 0.31
N ILE A 117 -0.42 15.86 0.97
CA ILE A 117 1.00 15.58 1.22
C ILE A 117 1.22 15.50 2.72
N ASP A 118 1.73 14.36 3.18
CA ASP A 118 1.98 14.15 4.62
C ASP A 118 3.18 14.96 5.12
N SER A 119 4.26 15.02 4.33
CA SER A 119 5.43 15.83 4.66
C SER A 119 6.29 16.16 3.44
N VAL A 120 7.05 17.25 3.56
CA VAL A 120 8.11 17.62 2.62
C VAL A 120 9.43 17.69 3.37
N THR A 121 10.48 17.09 2.81
CA THR A 121 11.80 17.06 3.40
C THR A 121 12.84 17.43 2.33
N ILE A 122 13.73 18.36 2.66
CA ILE A 122 14.84 18.77 1.80
C ILE A 122 16.12 18.31 2.47
N TYR A 123 16.88 17.51 1.72
CA TYR A 123 18.17 17.01 2.15
C TYR A 123 19.30 17.95 1.71
N ASP A 124 20.34 18.01 2.53
CA ASP A 124 21.62 18.57 2.15
C ASP A 124 22.22 17.77 0.98
N SER A 125 22.83 18.46 0.01
CA SER A 125 23.44 17.83 -1.15
C SER A 125 24.74 17.09 -0.84
N SER A 126 25.38 17.36 0.31
CA SER A 126 26.73 16.88 0.63
C SER A 126 26.75 15.84 1.75
N MET A 127 25.83 15.90 2.72
CA MET A 127 25.98 15.16 3.98
C MET A 127 24.82 14.22 4.37
N ASN A 128 23.85 13.93 3.49
CA ASN A 128 22.65 13.11 3.82
C ASN A 128 21.98 13.53 5.14
N ILE A 129 22.00 14.84 5.42
CA ILE A 129 21.35 15.47 6.56
C ILE A 129 20.06 16.10 6.06
N ILE A 130 19.00 16.01 6.86
CA ILE A 130 17.78 16.77 6.60
C ILE A 130 18.02 18.24 6.96
N SER A 131 18.13 19.10 5.93
CA SER A 131 18.32 20.54 6.10
C SER A 131 17.00 21.28 6.35
N TYR A 132 15.88 20.72 5.90
CA TYR A 132 14.54 21.23 6.17
C TYR A 132 13.52 20.08 6.16
N SER A 133 12.50 20.17 7.02
CA SER A 133 11.33 19.30 6.96
C SER A 133 10.11 20.01 7.52
N THR A 134 8.93 19.73 6.97
CA THR A 134 7.65 20.15 7.55
C THR A 134 7.35 19.44 8.88
N VAL A 135 8.07 18.35 9.18
CA VAL A 135 8.07 17.67 10.47
C VAL A 135 9.33 18.11 11.24
N PRO A 136 9.22 19.03 12.21
CA PRO A 136 10.39 19.64 12.86
C PRO A 136 11.34 18.62 13.50
N GLU A 137 10.80 17.51 14.01
CA GLU A 137 11.54 16.42 14.63
C GLU A 137 12.50 15.68 13.67
N LEU A 138 12.37 15.88 12.36
CA LEU A 138 13.24 15.27 11.36
C LEU A 138 14.44 16.16 11.01
N VAL A 139 14.38 17.47 11.28
CA VAL A 139 15.45 18.40 10.94
C VAL A 139 16.74 18.03 11.67
N GLY A 140 17.84 17.96 10.93
CA GLY A 140 19.16 17.60 11.46
C GLY A 140 19.40 16.10 11.63
N LYS A 141 18.40 15.23 11.42
CA LYS A 141 18.62 13.78 11.40
C LYS A 141 19.42 13.37 10.16
N ARG A 142 20.24 12.33 10.33
CA ARG A 142 21.14 11.77 9.32
C ARG A 142 20.62 10.44 8.81
N ASP A 143 20.94 10.12 7.57
CA ASP A 143 20.80 8.77 6.99
C ASP A 143 19.38 8.19 6.91
N ILE A 144 18.35 9.04 7.00
CA ILE A 144 16.94 8.62 6.86
C ILE A 144 16.61 8.29 5.40
N GLY A 145 17.19 9.02 4.43
CA GLY A 145 16.88 8.85 3.01
C GLY A 145 17.44 7.59 2.36
N ALA A 146 18.30 6.85 3.06
CA ALA A 146 18.86 5.56 2.67
C ALA A 146 19.36 5.52 1.19
N ALA A 147 18.93 4.51 0.43
CA ALA A 147 19.35 4.31 -0.96
C ALA A 147 18.68 5.29 -1.94
N GLU A 148 17.44 5.68 -1.67
CA GLU A 148 16.64 6.54 -2.54
C GLU A 148 17.16 7.98 -2.61
N TYR A 149 17.68 8.48 -1.48
CA TYR A 149 18.44 9.74 -1.45
C TYR A 149 19.64 9.71 -2.40
N ARG A 150 20.43 8.62 -2.41
CA ARG A 150 21.61 8.52 -3.27
C ARG A 150 21.24 8.51 -4.75
N LYS A 151 20.13 7.87 -5.12
CA LYS A 151 19.62 7.91 -6.51
C LYS A 151 19.24 9.33 -6.90
N ALA A 152 18.51 10.04 -6.04
CA ALA A 152 18.10 11.42 -6.28
C ALA A 152 19.30 12.38 -6.35
N LEU A 153 20.34 12.20 -5.53
CA LEU A 153 21.61 12.95 -5.64
C LEU A 153 22.27 12.76 -7.02
N ASN A 154 22.20 11.55 -7.57
CA ASN A 154 22.74 11.25 -8.90
C ASN A 154 21.86 11.76 -10.05
N GLY A 155 20.80 12.52 -9.76
CA GLY A 155 19.90 13.06 -10.76
C GLY A 155 18.72 12.15 -11.13
N ILE A 156 18.56 11.01 -10.44
CA ILE A 156 17.53 10.01 -10.77
C ILE A 156 16.35 10.15 -9.79
N SER A 157 15.23 10.65 -10.29
CA SER A 157 13.96 10.64 -9.57
C SER A 157 13.50 9.21 -9.30
N ASN A 158 12.93 8.95 -8.12
CA ASN A 158 12.46 7.63 -7.72
C ASN A 158 11.30 7.74 -6.72
N SER A 159 10.48 6.70 -6.63
CA SER A 159 9.45 6.59 -5.61
C SER A 159 9.53 5.26 -4.87
N LEU A 160 9.23 5.29 -3.58
CA LEU A 160 9.24 4.14 -2.69
C LEU A 160 7.93 4.07 -1.92
N LEU A 161 7.21 2.98 -2.12
CA LEU A 161 6.06 2.65 -1.29
C LEU A 161 6.52 1.89 -0.05
N THR A 162 6.23 2.44 1.13
CA THR A 162 6.45 1.79 2.42
C THR A 162 5.12 1.35 3.00
N TYR A 163 4.97 0.05 3.25
CA TYR A 163 3.84 -0.51 3.97
C TYR A 163 4.29 -0.97 5.35
N SER A 164 3.62 -0.50 6.39
CA SER A 164 3.80 -0.97 7.77
C SER A 164 2.44 -1.45 8.27
N GLY A 165 2.33 -2.73 8.61
CA GLY A 165 1.09 -3.32 9.10
C GLY A 165 1.27 -4.80 9.44
N SER A 166 0.45 -5.29 10.36
CA SER A 166 0.42 -6.71 10.74
C SER A 166 -0.80 -7.39 10.10
N VAL A 167 -0.70 -8.69 9.82
CA VAL A 167 -1.86 -9.52 9.44
C VAL A 167 -2.96 -9.52 10.52
N LEU A 168 -2.61 -9.26 11.77
CA LEU A 168 -3.59 -9.08 12.86
C LEU A 168 -4.42 -7.80 12.73
N SER A 169 -3.96 -6.81 11.95
CA SER A 169 -4.74 -5.61 11.67
C SER A 169 -6.00 -5.91 10.86
N PHE A 170 -6.04 -6.99 10.07
CA PHE A 170 -7.27 -7.42 9.36
C PHE A 170 -8.39 -7.87 10.31
N LEU A 171 -8.04 -8.27 11.54
CA LEU A 171 -8.98 -8.65 12.58
C LEU A 171 -9.37 -7.46 13.49
N ASN A 172 -9.02 -6.23 13.11
CA ASN A 172 -9.21 -5.01 13.91
C ASN A 172 -8.56 -5.06 15.31
N ILE A 173 -7.57 -5.94 15.53
CA ILE A 173 -6.88 -6.07 16.82
C ILE A 173 -5.77 -5.01 16.96
N THR A 174 -5.18 -4.59 15.84
CA THR A 174 -4.15 -3.54 15.78
C THR A 174 -4.50 -2.49 14.74
N THR A 175 -4.33 -1.21 15.08
CA THR A 175 -4.76 -0.06 14.24
C THR A 175 -3.67 0.54 13.36
N ASP A 176 -2.42 0.07 13.46
CA ASP A 176 -1.28 0.72 12.81
C ASP A 176 -0.99 0.17 11.41
N VAL A 177 -1.97 0.27 10.50
CA VAL A 177 -1.69 0.10 9.07
C VAL A 177 -1.34 1.46 8.48
N LYS A 178 -0.08 1.64 8.09
CA LYS A 178 0.42 2.83 7.39
C LYS A 178 0.92 2.44 6.00
N CYS A 179 0.46 3.17 4.99
CA CYS A 179 0.89 3.02 3.61
C CYS A 179 1.36 4.40 3.14
N GLU A 180 2.66 4.58 3.01
CA GLU A 180 3.30 5.85 2.66
C GLU A 180 3.99 5.72 1.31
N LEU A 181 3.70 6.63 0.37
CA LEU A 181 4.45 6.76 -0.87
C LEU A 181 5.44 7.92 -0.73
N LYS A 182 6.73 7.64 -0.87
CA LYS A 182 7.81 8.63 -0.75
C LYS A 182 8.46 8.83 -2.11
N THR A 183 8.40 10.04 -2.64
CA THR A 183 9.05 10.38 -3.91
C THR A 183 10.26 11.26 -3.64
N PHE A 184 11.40 10.85 -4.20
CA PHE A 184 12.67 11.56 -4.10
C PHE A 184 13.03 12.10 -5.48
N ILE A 185 13.35 13.39 -5.54
CA ILE A 185 13.74 14.08 -6.77
C ILE A 185 15.04 14.84 -6.55
N PRO A 186 15.87 15.00 -7.60
CA PRO A 186 17.03 15.88 -7.53
C PRO A 186 16.60 17.33 -7.28
N PHE A 187 17.20 17.94 -6.27
CA PHE A 187 16.97 19.36 -6.00
C PHE A 187 17.63 20.22 -7.07
N LYS A 188 16.90 21.20 -7.63
CA LYS A 188 17.46 22.08 -8.65
C LYS A 188 18.53 22.97 -8.02
N GLN A 189 19.75 22.89 -8.53
CA GLN A 189 20.86 23.76 -8.12
C GLN A 189 20.97 24.94 -9.08
N VAL A 190 21.41 26.09 -8.56
CA VAL A 190 21.83 27.22 -9.39
C VAL A 190 23.14 26.79 -10.05
N ARG A 191 23.10 26.47 -11.33
CA ARG A 191 24.32 26.30 -12.15
C ARG A 191 24.84 27.67 -12.55
#